data_AF-G3LRE5-F1
#
_entry.id   AF-G3LRE5-F1
#
_cell.length_a   1.000
_cell.length_b   1.000
_cell.length_c   1.000
_cell.angle_alpha   90.00
_cell.angle_beta   90.00
_cell.angle_gamma   90.00
#
_symmetry.space_group_name_H-M   'P 1'
#
loop_
_entity.id
_entity.type
_entity.pdbx_description
1 polymer ?
#
loop_
_entity_poly.entity_id
_entity_poly.type
_entity_poly.pdbx_seq_one_letter_code
_entity_poly.pdbx_strand_id
1 'polypeptide(L)'
;SVMYLDGVKLGDVQATISGVLTAAFFLFISHARPLQTLSAERPHPSVFSLYLFLSLLGQFAVHLTFLIYSVKEAEKHMPEECIEPDASFHPNLVNTVSYMVSMMLQVATFAVNYMGHPFNQSIRENKPFFYALVAGAGFFTVIASDLFRDLNDSLKLVPLPQGLRDKLLLWASLMF
;
A
#
# COMPACT_ATOMS: atom_id res chain seq x y z
N SER A 1 16.59 1.57 -6.37
CA SER A 1 15.28 1.82 -7.00
C SER A 1 15.21 3.28 -7.43
N VAL A 2 14.25 3.70 -8.26
CA VAL A 2 14.09 5.12 -8.66
C VAL A 2 13.94 6.01 -7.40
N MET A 3 13.07 5.61 -6.47
CA MET A 3 12.93 6.26 -5.16
C MET A 3 14.26 6.41 -4.38
N TYR A 4 15.16 5.43 -4.43
CA TYR A 4 16.48 5.55 -3.79
C TYR A 4 17.35 6.63 -4.44
N LEU A 5 17.32 6.72 -5.77
CA LEU A 5 18.06 7.74 -6.52
C LEU A 5 17.50 9.14 -6.26
N ASP A 6 16.18 9.23 -6.01
CA ASP A 6 15.49 10.47 -5.63
C ASP A 6 15.62 10.78 -4.12
N GLY A 7 16.48 10.05 -3.39
CA GLY A 7 16.73 10.28 -1.97
C GLY A 7 15.58 9.90 -1.04
N VAL A 8 14.58 9.18 -1.53
CA VAL A 8 13.43 8.72 -0.73
C VAL A 8 13.88 7.60 0.20
N LYS A 9 13.67 7.80 1.50
CA LYS A 9 14.01 6.84 2.55
C LYS A 9 12.85 6.67 3.51
N LEU A 10 12.76 5.47 4.09
CA LEU A 10 11.81 5.16 5.15
C LEU A 10 12.50 5.29 6.51
N GLY A 11 11.80 5.79 7.51
CA GLY A 11 12.25 5.73 8.90
C GLY A 11 12.13 4.30 9.48
N ASP A 12 12.89 4.00 10.53
CA ASP A 12 12.91 2.64 11.12
C ASP A 12 11.52 2.18 11.62
N VAL A 13 10.76 3.10 12.23
CA VAL A 13 9.39 2.82 12.71
C VAL A 13 8.46 2.55 11.52
N GLN A 14 8.58 3.34 10.45
CA GLN A 14 7.81 3.16 9.21
C GLN A 14 8.06 1.77 8.61
N ALA A 15 9.34 1.39 8.48
CA ALA A 15 9.76 0.09 7.96
C ALA A 15 9.27 -1.07 8.85
N THR A 16 9.31 -0.90 10.17
CA THR A 16 8.82 -1.90 11.14
C THR A 16 7.32 -2.12 10.99
N ILE A 17 6.52 -1.05 10.95
CA ILE A 17 5.06 -1.14 10.78
C ILE A 17 4.71 -1.82 9.46
N SER A 18 5.34 -1.39 8.36
CA SER A 18 5.12 -2.02 7.05
C SER A 18 5.52 -3.50 7.07
N GLY A 19 6.63 -3.86 7.70
CA GLY A 19 7.07 -5.25 7.84
C GLY A 19 6.07 -6.11 8.62
N VAL A 20 5.60 -5.62 9.77
CA VAL A 20 4.60 -6.30 10.60
C VAL A 20 3.27 -6.45 9.84
N LEU A 21 2.82 -5.40 9.15
CA LEU A 21 1.60 -5.46 8.34
C LEU A 21 1.73 -6.49 7.21
N THR A 22 2.87 -6.51 6.52
CA THR A 22 3.18 -7.50 5.47
C THR A 22 3.10 -8.92 6.02
N ALA A 23 3.76 -9.17 7.15
CA ALA A 23 3.80 -10.48 7.78
C ALA A 23 2.41 -10.93 8.23
N ALA A 24 1.61 -10.02 8.81
CA ALA A 24 0.23 -10.29 9.19
C ALA A 24 -0.64 -10.66 7.98
N PHE A 25 -0.53 -9.93 6.87
CA PHE A 25 -1.27 -10.26 5.65
C PHE A 25 -0.89 -11.64 5.10
N PHE A 26 0.40 -11.95 4.96
CA PHE A 26 0.81 -13.29 4.51
C PHE A 26 0.34 -14.39 5.47
N LEU A 27 0.43 -14.16 6.78
CA LEU A 27 -0.03 -15.12 7.80
C LEU A 27 -1.54 -15.38 7.70
N PHE A 28 -2.37 -14.35 7.53
CA PHE A 28 -3.82 -14.54 7.49
C PHE A 28 -4.31 -15.09 6.15
N ILE A 29 -3.58 -14.83 5.06
CA ILE A 29 -3.83 -15.47 3.76
C ILE A 29 -3.49 -16.95 3.80
N SER A 30 -2.37 -17.34 4.43
CA SER A 30 -2.00 -18.77 4.53
C SER A 30 -2.97 -19.59 5.39
N HIS A 31 -3.70 -18.94 6.30
CA HIS A 31 -4.79 -19.55 7.06
C HIS A 31 -6.14 -19.62 6.31
N ALA A 32 -6.22 -19.13 5.08
CA ALA A 32 -7.45 -19.20 4.29
C ALA A 32 -7.85 -20.66 4.06
N ARG A 33 -9.07 -21.02 4.49
CA ARG A 33 -9.55 -22.40 4.36
C ARG A 33 -10.12 -22.64 2.96
N PRO A 34 -9.81 -23.79 2.34
CA PRO A 34 -10.48 -24.22 1.12
C PRO A 34 -11.96 -24.54 1.41
N LEU A 35 -12.81 -24.36 0.40
CA LEU A 35 -14.22 -24.74 0.52
C LEU A 35 -14.37 -26.27 0.51
N GLN A 36 -15.37 -26.78 1.23
CA GLN A 36 -15.64 -28.23 1.29
C GLN A 36 -16.25 -28.78 0.00
N THR A 37 -16.86 -27.92 -0.81
CA THR A 37 -17.47 -28.27 -2.10
C THR A 37 -16.46 -28.10 -3.22
N LEU A 38 -16.37 -29.09 -4.10
CA LEU A 38 -15.57 -28.99 -5.32
C LEU A 38 -16.22 -28.01 -6.31
N SER A 39 -15.44 -27.06 -6.80
CA SER A 39 -15.84 -26.19 -7.91
C SER A 39 -15.80 -26.97 -9.23
N ALA A 40 -16.73 -26.68 -10.14
CA ALA A 40 -16.66 -27.13 -11.52
C ALA A 40 -15.51 -26.43 -12.29
N GLU A 41 -15.11 -25.24 -11.82
CA GLU A 41 -14.04 -24.46 -12.40
C GLU A 41 -12.67 -24.95 -11.93
N ARG A 42 -11.68 -24.93 -12.83
CA ARG A 42 -10.31 -25.34 -12.53
C ARG A 42 -9.46 -24.13 -12.20
N PRO A 43 -8.58 -24.20 -11.19
CA PRO A 43 -7.58 -23.16 -10.96
C PRO A 43 -6.69 -22.98 -12.20
N HIS A 44 -6.12 -21.79 -12.36
CA HIS A 44 -5.17 -21.55 -13.45
C HIS A 44 -3.97 -22.52 -13.34
N PRO A 45 -3.56 -23.16 -14.45
CA PRO A 45 -2.59 -24.24 -14.43
C PRO A 45 -1.15 -23.79 -14.16
N SER A 46 -0.86 -22.49 -14.33
CA SER A 46 0.46 -21.91 -14.13
C SER A 46 0.34 -20.42 -13.79
N VAL A 47 1.31 -19.93 -13.01
CA VAL A 47 1.50 -18.50 -12.74
C VAL A 47 1.80 -17.74 -14.04
N PHE A 48 2.39 -18.41 -15.04
CA PHE A 48 2.66 -17.84 -16.36
C PHE A 48 1.47 -17.91 -17.34
N SER A 49 0.24 -18.04 -16.84
CA SER A 49 -0.93 -17.86 -17.69
C SER A 49 -1.00 -16.42 -18.20
N LEU A 50 -1.41 -16.23 -19.45
CA LEU A 50 -1.51 -14.89 -20.05
C LEU A 50 -2.40 -13.96 -19.22
N TYR A 51 -3.49 -14.50 -18.65
CA TYR A 51 -4.38 -13.76 -17.76
C TYR A 51 -3.65 -13.23 -16.52
N LEU A 52 -2.96 -14.09 -15.76
CA LEU A 52 -2.24 -13.67 -14.56
C LEU A 52 -1.11 -12.70 -14.89
N PHE A 53 -0.36 -12.96 -15.98
CA PHE A 53 0.71 -12.09 -16.42
C PHE A 53 0.20 -10.69 -16.80
N LEU A 54 -0.85 -10.59 -17.62
CA LEU A 54 -1.44 -9.32 -18.01
C LEU A 54 -2.07 -8.59 -16.83
N SER A 55 -2.72 -9.32 -15.90
CA SER A 55 -3.27 -8.75 -14.68
C SER A 55 -2.18 -8.12 -13.81
N LEU A 56 -1.08 -8.85 -13.56
CA LEU A 56 0.06 -8.36 -12.80
C LEU A 56 0.71 -7.14 -13.47
N LEU A 57 0.89 -7.17 -14.79
CA LEU A 57 1.47 -6.04 -15.52
C LEU A 57 0.57 -4.81 -15.48
N GLY A 58 -0.75 -5.00 -15.62
CA GLY A 58 -1.74 -3.93 -15.52
C GLY A 58 -1.77 -3.30 -14.13
N GLN A 59 -1.82 -4.11 -13.07
CA GLN A 59 -1.73 -3.64 -11.68
C GLN A 59 -0.43 -2.86 -11.44
N PHE A 60 0.71 -3.42 -11.88
CA PHE A 60 2.00 -2.74 -11.79
C PHE A 60 2.00 -1.37 -12.48
N ALA A 61 1.45 -1.27 -13.70
CA ALA A 61 1.37 -0.01 -14.44
C ALA A 61 0.50 1.04 -13.73
N VAL A 62 -0.65 0.63 -13.17
CA VAL A 62 -1.53 1.53 -12.39
C VAL A 62 -0.82 2.00 -11.13
N HIS A 63 -0.23 1.08 -10.36
CA HIS A 63 0.49 1.39 -9.13
C HIS A 63 1.69 2.30 -9.37
N LEU A 64 2.49 2.02 -10.41
CA LEU A 64 3.65 2.83 -10.77
C LEU A 64 3.23 4.24 -11.22
N THR A 65 2.20 4.34 -12.06
CA THR A 65 1.68 5.64 -12.52
C THR A 65 1.16 6.47 -11.36
N PHE A 66 0.43 5.83 -10.44
CA PHE A 66 -0.08 6.49 -9.24
C PHE A 66 1.04 6.97 -8.31
N LEU A 67 2.09 6.15 -8.12
CA LEU A 67 3.27 6.54 -7.35
C LEU A 67 3.98 7.74 -7.99
N ILE A 68 4.26 7.68 -9.29
CA ILE A 68 4.92 8.79 -10.02
C ILE A 68 4.09 10.07 -9.92
N TYR A 69 2.77 9.98 -10.13
CA TYR A 69 1.87 11.13 -10.02
C TYR A 69 1.92 11.75 -8.61
N SER A 70 1.81 10.93 -7.57
CA SER A 70 1.75 11.40 -6.19
C SER A 70 3.06 12.03 -5.73
N VAL A 71 4.20 11.42 -6.08
CA VAL A 71 5.53 11.97 -5.78
C VAL A 71 5.75 13.29 -6.51
N LYS A 72 5.46 13.36 -7.81
CA LYS A 72 5.58 14.61 -8.58
C LYS A 72 4.67 15.72 -8.08
N GLU A 73 3.47 15.39 -7.60
CA GLU A 73 2.58 16.37 -6.99
C GLU A 73 3.13 16.87 -5.64
N ALA A 74 3.79 16.00 -4.87
CA ALA A 74 4.48 16.37 -3.63
C ALA A 74 5.69 17.28 -3.89
N GLU A 75 6.51 16.96 -4.90
CA GLU A 75 7.69 17.74 -5.30
C GLU A 75 7.35 19.20 -5.61
N LYS A 76 6.20 19.48 -6.22
CA LYS A 76 5.74 20.85 -6.51
C LYS A 76 5.58 21.73 -5.27
N HIS A 77 5.45 21.12 -4.09
CA HIS A 77 5.27 21.81 -2.81
C HIS A 77 6.56 21.84 -1.99
N MET A 78 7.67 21.29 -2.51
CA MET A 78 8.97 21.32 -1.86
C MET A 78 9.88 22.36 -2.53
N PRO A 79 10.79 23.01 -1.78
CA PRO A 79 11.87 23.77 -2.38
C PRO A 79 12.78 22.82 -3.19
N GLU A 80 13.46 23.34 -4.21
CA GLU A 80 14.50 22.60 -4.93
C GLU A 80 15.68 22.31 -3.98
N GLU A 81 15.60 21.20 -3.26
CA GLU A 81 16.67 20.69 -2.42
C GLU A 81 17.33 19.49 -3.10
N CYS A 82 18.66 19.54 -3.22
CA CYS A 82 19.44 18.42 -3.71
C CYS A 82 19.59 17.40 -2.58
N ILE A 83 18.79 16.33 -2.59
CA ILE A 83 18.88 15.26 -1.60
C ILE A 83 19.90 14.24 -2.09
N GLU A 84 21.03 14.11 -1.39
CA GLU A 84 22.02 13.09 -1.71
C GLU A 84 21.47 11.69 -1.39
N PRO A 85 21.57 10.70 -2.30
CA PRO A 85 21.08 9.34 -2.07
C PRO A 85 21.64 8.66 -0.82
N ASP A 86 22.84 9.04 -0.38
CA ASP A 86 23.53 8.45 0.76
C ASP A 86 23.33 9.22 2.08
N ALA A 87 22.58 10.33 2.05
CA ALA A 87 22.28 11.11 3.26
C ALA A 87 21.38 10.35 4.26
N SER A 88 21.47 10.68 5.55
CA SER A 88 20.58 10.10 6.57
C SER A 88 19.11 10.46 6.32
N PHE A 89 18.17 9.62 6.77
CA PHE A 89 16.73 9.91 6.68
C PHE A 89 16.40 11.29 7.27
N HIS A 90 15.80 12.15 6.45
CA HIS A 90 15.25 13.43 6.86
C HIS A 90 13.74 13.47 6.54
N PRO A 91 12.87 13.85 7.50
CA PRO A 91 11.44 13.98 7.24
C PRO A 91 11.19 15.04 6.15
N ASN A 92 10.51 14.68 5.08
CA ASN A 92 10.09 15.62 4.04
C ASN A 92 8.76 15.16 3.42
N LEU A 93 8.17 16.01 2.58
CA LEU A 93 6.86 15.75 1.99
C LEU A 93 6.90 14.54 1.04
N VAL A 94 7.95 14.40 0.23
CA VAL A 94 8.12 13.25 -0.69
C VAL A 94 8.25 11.92 0.07
N ASN A 95 8.99 11.88 1.18
CA ASN A 95 9.11 10.70 2.05
C ASN A 95 7.77 10.32 2.66
N THR A 96 7.02 11.32 3.13
CA THR A 96 5.69 11.14 3.71
C THR A 96 4.72 10.55 2.68
N VAL A 97 4.66 11.15 1.49
CA VAL A 97 3.78 10.71 0.41
C VAL A 97 4.19 9.33 -0.10
N SER A 98 5.49 9.08 -0.28
CA SER A 98 5.99 7.77 -0.72
C SER A 98 5.65 6.67 0.27
N TYR A 99 5.75 6.93 1.58
CA TYR A 99 5.34 5.98 2.62
C TYR A 99 3.84 5.70 2.59
N MET A 100 3.02 6.76 2.57
CA MET A 100 1.56 6.65 2.53
C MET A 100 1.09 5.89 1.29
N VAL A 101 1.59 6.27 0.11
CA VAL A 101 1.28 5.61 -1.16
C VAL A 101 1.72 4.15 -1.09
N SER A 102 2.95 3.85 -0.67
CA SER A 102 3.44 2.46 -0.58
C SER A 102 2.56 1.59 0.33
N MET A 103 2.11 2.13 1.46
CA MET A 103 1.19 1.44 2.37
C MET A 103 -0.17 1.17 1.72
N MET A 104 -0.75 2.17 1.05
CA MET A 104 -2.02 2.00 0.35
C MET A 104 -1.91 0.97 -0.78
N LEU A 105 -0.86 1.05 -1.60
CA LEU A 105 -0.59 0.10 -2.68
C LEU A 105 -0.44 -1.31 -2.14
N GLN A 106 0.22 -1.47 -0.99
CA GLN A 106 0.36 -2.75 -0.32
C GLN A 106 -0.99 -3.32 0.09
N VAL A 107 -1.82 -2.55 0.81
CA VAL A 107 -3.16 -3.02 1.24
C VAL A 107 -4.03 -3.38 0.03
N ALA A 108 -4.02 -2.54 -1.01
CA ALA A 108 -4.76 -2.80 -2.25
C ALA A 108 -4.27 -4.07 -2.97
N THR A 109 -2.95 -4.29 -3.05
CA THR A 109 -2.36 -5.49 -3.67
C THR A 109 -2.85 -6.76 -2.98
N PHE A 110 -2.83 -6.80 -1.65
CA PHE A 110 -3.29 -7.95 -0.89
C PHE A 110 -4.81 -8.15 -1.00
N ALA A 111 -5.59 -7.08 -1.01
CA ALA A 111 -7.04 -7.17 -1.16
C ALA A 111 -7.44 -7.70 -2.54
N VAL A 112 -6.89 -7.14 -3.62
CA VAL A 112 -7.26 -7.46 -5.01
C VAL A 112 -6.76 -8.84 -5.43
N ASN A 113 -5.57 -9.24 -4.98
CA ASN A 113 -5.00 -10.54 -5.35
C ASN A 113 -5.43 -11.70 -4.43
N TYR A 114 -6.28 -11.45 -3.43
CA TYR A 114 -6.82 -12.52 -2.60
C TYR A 114 -7.80 -13.39 -3.41
N MET A 115 -7.45 -14.65 -3.60
CA MET A 115 -8.28 -15.64 -4.27
C MET A 115 -9.29 -16.25 -3.29
N GLY A 116 -10.52 -15.74 -3.30
CA GLY A 116 -11.66 -16.27 -2.55
C GLY A 116 -12.42 -17.37 -3.30
N HIS A 117 -13.75 -17.26 -3.34
CA HIS A 117 -14.60 -18.18 -4.10
C HIS A 117 -14.19 -18.22 -5.59
N PRO A 118 -14.31 -19.38 -6.25
CA PRO A 118 -14.93 -20.63 -5.79
C PRO A 118 -13.98 -21.61 -5.10
N PHE A 119 -12.74 -21.23 -4.79
CA PHE A 119 -11.71 -22.15 -4.29
C PHE A 119 -11.51 -22.07 -2.77
N ASN A 120 -11.45 -20.85 -2.25
CA ASN A 120 -11.27 -20.57 -0.82
C ASN A 120 -12.44 -19.76 -0.27
N GLN A 121 -12.47 -19.63 1.05
CA GLN A 121 -13.33 -18.66 1.72
C GLN A 121 -13.08 -17.24 1.20
N SER A 122 -14.14 -16.45 1.04
CA SER A 122 -14.06 -15.03 0.71
C SER A 122 -13.30 -14.24 1.80
N ILE A 123 -12.90 -13.01 1.47
CA ILE A 123 -12.24 -12.11 2.43
C ILE A 123 -13.10 -11.94 3.69
N ARG A 124 -14.42 -11.76 3.54
CA ARG A 124 -15.35 -11.56 4.66
C ARG A 124 -15.48 -12.77 5.58
N GLU A 125 -15.30 -13.97 5.04
CA GLU A 125 -15.29 -15.21 5.83
C GLU A 125 -13.94 -15.43 6.52
N ASN A 126 -12.84 -15.00 5.90
CA ASN A 126 -11.53 -14.93 6.53
C ASN A 126 -11.44 -13.75 7.51
N LYS A 127 -12.13 -13.85 8.66
CA LYS A 127 -12.23 -12.77 9.66
C LYS A 127 -10.87 -12.15 10.04
N PRO A 128 -9.79 -12.93 10.31
CA PRO A 128 -8.48 -12.35 10.61
C PRO A 128 -7.95 -11.48 9.47
N PHE A 129 -8.02 -11.96 8.23
CA PHE A 129 -7.56 -11.20 7.06
C PHE A 129 -8.43 -9.96 6.81
N PHE A 130 -9.76 -10.09 6.93
CA PHE A 130 -10.68 -8.96 6.84
C PHE A 130 -10.37 -7.86 7.86
N TYR A 131 -10.21 -8.22 9.14
CA TYR A 131 -9.86 -7.23 10.16
C TYR A 131 -8.49 -6.61 9.93
N ALA A 132 -7.51 -7.37 9.44
CA ALA A 132 -6.21 -6.82 9.09
C ALA A 132 -6.31 -5.81 7.94
N LEU A 133 -7.11 -6.09 6.90
CA LEU A 133 -7.33 -5.16 5.78
C LEU A 133 -8.03 -3.88 6.26
N VAL A 134 -9.09 -4.01 7.06
CA VAL A 134 -9.81 -2.86 7.63
C VAL A 134 -8.90 -2.05 8.56
N ALA A 135 -8.07 -2.69 9.37
CA ALA A 135 -7.10 -2.02 10.22
C ALA A 135 -6.03 -1.28 9.39
N GLY A 136 -5.52 -1.89 8.32
CA GLY A 136 -4.56 -1.26 7.41
C GLY A 136 -5.15 -0.05 6.69
N ALA A 137 -6.37 -0.18 6.14
CA ALA A 137 -7.08 0.93 5.50
C ALA A 137 -7.41 2.05 6.50
N GLY A 138 -7.92 1.70 7.69
CA GLY A 138 -8.22 2.65 8.75
C GLY A 138 -6.97 3.39 9.26
N PHE A 139 -5.86 2.67 9.44
CA PHE A 139 -4.58 3.25 9.81
C PHE A 139 -4.10 4.25 8.74
N PHE A 140 -4.15 3.87 7.46
CA PHE A 140 -3.86 4.78 6.35
C PHE A 140 -4.75 6.05 6.40
N THR A 141 -6.07 5.89 6.58
CA THR A 141 -6.99 7.04 6.66
C THR A 141 -6.65 7.94 7.84
N VAL A 142 -6.30 7.37 8.99
CA VAL A 142 -5.89 8.13 10.18
C VAL A 142 -4.64 8.97 9.91
N ILE A 143 -3.58 8.36 9.36
CA ILE A 143 -2.32 9.09 9.11
C ILE A 143 -2.49 10.12 7.97
N ALA A 144 -3.25 9.79 6.93
CA ALA A 144 -3.48 10.68 5.78
C ALA A 144 -4.38 11.87 6.14
N SER A 145 -5.42 11.65 6.95
CA SER A 145 -6.32 12.72 7.40
C SER A 145 -5.69 13.67 8.42
N ASP A 146 -4.56 13.29 9.01
CA ASP A 146 -3.80 14.09 9.96
C ASP A 146 -4.58 14.39 11.26
N LEU A 147 -5.51 13.49 11.62
CA LEU A 147 -6.37 13.60 12.80
C LEU A 147 -5.59 13.55 14.13
N PHE A 148 -4.50 12.77 14.15
CA PHE A 148 -3.64 12.57 15.33
C PHE A 148 -2.21 12.98 15.00
N ARG A 149 -1.88 14.25 15.22
CA ARG A 149 -0.55 14.80 14.93
C ARG A 149 0.57 14.06 15.66
N ASP A 150 0.37 13.71 16.94
CA ASP A 150 1.38 12.99 17.75
C ASP A 150 1.79 11.64 17.13
N LEU A 151 0.82 10.94 16.50
CA LEU A 151 1.09 9.70 15.78
C LEU A 151 1.91 9.97 14.51
N ASN A 152 1.52 10.99 13.75
CA ASN A 152 2.22 11.39 12.53
C ASN A 152 3.65 11.85 12.83
N ASP A 153 3.87 12.59 13.91
CA ASP A 153 5.19 13.03 14.36
C ASP A 153 6.06 11.85 14.80
N SER A 154 5.48 10.87 15.50
CA SER A 154 6.16 9.61 15.87
C SER A 154 6.61 8.81 14.64
N LEU A 155 5.84 8.89 13.56
CA LEU A 155 6.16 8.29 12.26
C LEU A 155 7.03 9.18 11.38
N LYS A 156 7.40 10.38 11.84
CA LYS A 156 8.14 11.41 11.10
C LYS A 156 7.46 11.78 9.77
N LEU A 157 6.13 11.90 9.80
CA LEU A 157 5.30 12.31 8.67
C LEU A 157 5.09 13.82 8.68
N VAL A 158 5.45 14.47 7.59
CA VAL A 158 5.30 15.92 7.40
C VAL A 158 3.85 16.25 7.05
N PRO A 159 3.26 17.35 7.56
CA PRO A 159 1.91 17.75 7.22
C PRO A 159 1.69 17.85 5.70
N LEU A 160 0.61 17.22 5.21
CA LEU A 160 0.24 17.28 3.81
C LEU A 160 -0.47 18.61 3.47
N PRO A 161 -0.16 19.23 2.32
CA PRO A 161 -1.00 20.30 1.77
C PRO A 161 -2.44 19.82 1.58
N GLN A 162 -3.43 20.66 1.91
CA GLN A 162 -4.85 20.26 1.89
C GLN A 162 -5.29 19.65 0.56
N GLY A 163 -4.88 20.25 -0.57
CA GLY A 163 -5.22 19.72 -1.89
C GLY A 163 -4.60 18.35 -2.21
N LEU A 164 -3.40 18.06 -1.69
CA LEU A 164 -2.75 16.76 -1.86
C LEU A 164 -3.38 15.70 -0.96
N ARG A 165 -3.67 16.08 0.30
CA ARG A 165 -4.36 15.23 1.26
C ARG A 165 -5.71 14.74 0.72
N ASP A 166 -6.54 15.65 0.25
CA ASP A 166 -7.89 15.32 -0.18
C ASP A 166 -7.86 14.45 -1.45
N LYS A 167 -6.90 14.69 -2.35
CA LYS A 167 -6.62 13.79 -3.49
C LYS A 167 -6.21 12.39 -3.02
N LEU A 168 -5.28 12.26 -2.08
CA LEU A 168 -4.82 10.95 -1.58
C LEU A 168 -5.94 10.18 -0.89
N LEU A 169 -6.78 10.84 -0.10
CA LEU A 169 -7.94 10.22 0.54
C LEU A 169 -9.00 9.79 -0.49
N LEU A 170 -9.24 10.61 -1.52
CA LEU A 170 -10.13 10.25 -2.61
C LEU A 170 -9.60 9.04 -3.40
N TRP A 171 -8.32 9.03 -3.73
CA TRP A 171 -7.68 7.88 -4.38
C TRP A 171 -7.78 6.62 -3.53
N ALA A 172 -7.55 6.72 -2.21
CA ALA A 172 -7.71 5.60 -1.31
C ALA A 172 -9.14 5.06 -1.31
N SER A 173 -10.14 5.92 -1.36
CA SER A 173 -11.55 5.49 -1.46
C SER A 173 -11.89 4.81 -2.80
N LEU A 174 -11.15 5.10 -3.87
CA LEU A 174 -11.35 4.50 -5.19
C LEU A 174 -10.58 3.18 -5.38
N MET A 175 -9.63 2.86 -4.50
CA MET A 175 -8.82 1.63 -4.59
C MET A 175 -9.44 0.43 -3.86
N PHE A 176 -10.56 0.60 -3.15
CA PHE A 176 -11.29 -0.44 -2.42
C PHE A 176 -12.74 -0.55 -2.90
#